data_AF-A0AAX3VZ00-F1
#
_entry.id   AF-A0AAX3VZ00-F1
#
_cell.length_a   1.000
_cell.length_b   1.000
_cell.length_c   1.000
_cell.angle_alpha   90.00
_cell.angle_beta   90.00
_cell.angle_gamma   90.00
#
_symmetry.space_group_name_H-M   'P 1'
#
loop_
_entity.id
_entity.type
_entity.pdbx_description
1 polymer ?
#
loop_
_entity_poly.entity_id
_entity_poly.type
_entity_poly.pdbx_seq_one_letter_code
_entity_poly.pdbx_strand_id
1 'polypeptide(L)'
;MREVHFISQVEAEKLAPVAGAAMISITDPDKPEAALGDWQLLYRDSFYDGGYSEDTIRTMKGSFRMSYASYIDSHQAKNLSNYIDELVQSGISQIFVHCYYGESRSGAIALYLCNKHGFTPNKPITKPNRTVYDLLCHPLKYEPLIQSFEAQDIAPPEGIYTKIWDLFLVAIGVRR
;
A
#
# COMPACT_ATOMS: atom_id res chain seq x y z
N MET A 1 19.83 -11.47 -18.10
CA MET A 1 18.50 -10.92 -18.38
C MET A 1 17.79 -10.76 -17.04
N ARG A 2 16.99 -9.71 -16.81
CA ARG A 2 16.23 -9.54 -15.57
C ARG A 2 14.81 -10.02 -15.77
N GLU A 3 14.33 -10.90 -14.90
CA GLU A 3 13.02 -11.57 -15.04
C GLU A 3 12.19 -11.44 -13.78
N VAL A 4 10.90 -11.14 -13.96
CA VAL A 4 9.91 -11.17 -12.89
C VAL A 4 8.88 -12.26 -13.17
N HIS A 5 8.72 -13.15 -12.21
CA HIS A 5 7.74 -14.24 -12.26
C HIS A 5 6.62 -13.93 -11.28
N PHE A 6 5.49 -13.45 -11.79
CA PHE A 6 4.32 -13.20 -10.95
C PHE A 6 3.29 -14.33 -11.08
N ILE A 7 3.02 -14.98 -9.95
CA ILE A 7 2.31 -16.27 -9.88
C ILE A 7 1.26 -16.26 -8.78
N SER A 8 0.35 -17.22 -8.80
CA SER A 8 -0.62 -17.42 -7.72
C SER A 8 0.06 -17.95 -6.46
N GLN A 9 -0.61 -17.80 -5.31
CA GLN A 9 -0.13 -18.36 -4.05
C GLN A 9 0.04 -19.88 -4.15
N VAL A 10 -0.92 -20.58 -4.78
CA VAL A 10 -0.86 -22.03 -4.98
C VAL A 10 0.35 -22.46 -5.79
N GLU A 11 0.75 -21.67 -6.78
CA GLU A 11 1.98 -21.93 -7.56
C GLU A 11 3.24 -21.64 -6.72
N ALA A 12 3.25 -20.55 -5.95
CA ALA A 12 4.37 -20.17 -5.10
C ALA A 12 4.65 -21.19 -3.99
N GLU A 13 3.61 -21.74 -3.37
CA GLU A 13 3.72 -22.77 -2.32
C GLU A 13 4.26 -24.11 -2.85
N LYS A 14 4.09 -24.38 -4.15
CA LYS A 14 4.64 -25.58 -4.81
C LYS A 14 6.05 -25.37 -5.37
N LEU A 15 6.52 -24.13 -5.39
CA LEU A 15 7.79 -23.77 -6.02
C LEU A 15 8.95 -24.07 -5.06
N ALA A 16 9.91 -24.87 -5.52
CA ALA A 16 11.18 -25.01 -4.82
C ALA A 16 11.94 -23.67 -4.87
N PRO A 17 12.57 -23.22 -3.76
CA PRO A 17 13.36 -22.00 -3.75
C PRO A 17 14.45 -22.03 -4.83
N VAL A 18 14.58 -20.92 -5.55
CA VAL A 18 15.60 -20.77 -6.60
C VAL A 18 16.80 -20.03 -6.03
N ALA A 19 17.99 -20.64 -6.12
CA ALA A 19 19.23 -20.08 -5.59
C ALA A 19 19.54 -18.71 -6.24
N GLY A 20 19.82 -17.70 -5.42
CA GLY A 20 20.11 -16.34 -5.90
C GLY A 20 18.91 -15.55 -6.42
N ALA A 21 17.69 -16.09 -6.31
CA ALA A 21 16.45 -15.38 -6.61
C ALA A 21 15.76 -14.91 -5.32
N ALA A 22 14.89 -13.91 -5.46
CA ALA A 22 14.09 -13.41 -4.34
C ALA A 22 12.61 -13.78 -4.50
N MET A 23 11.90 -13.84 -3.37
CA MET A 23 10.46 -14.03 -3.30
C MET A 23 9.80 -12.87 -2.55
N ILE A 24 8.75 -12.32 -3.14
CA ILE A 24 7.89 -11.30 -2.54
C ILE A 24 6.50 -11.91 -2.34
N SER A 25 6.11 -12.08 -1.09
CA SER A 25 4.88 -12.73 -0.65
C SER A 25 3.88 -11.70 -0.14
N ILE A 26 2.82 -11.45 -0.91
CA ILE A 26 1.71 -10.59 -0.49
C ILE A 26 0.48 -11.45 -0.18
N THR A 27 -0.08 -11.28 1.01
CA THR A 27 -1.27 -12.03 1.48
C THR A 27 -2.37 -11.06 1.93
N ASP A 28 -3.59 -11.58 2.06
CA ASP A 28 -4.66 -10.84 2.72
C ASP A 28 -4.48 -10.91 4.25
N PRO A 29 -4.76 -9.84 5.02
CA PRO A 29 -4.55 -9.81 6.46
C PRO A 29 -5.35 -10.85 7.27
N ASP A 30 -6.46 -11.35 6.73
CA ASP A 30 -7.30 -12.38 7.36
C ASP A 30 -6.92 -13.81 6.96
N LYS A 31 -5.84 -13.98 6.19
CA LYS A 31 -5.36 -15.28 5.71
C LYS A 31 -4.04 -15.65 6.38
N PRO A 32 -3.77 -16.96 6.56
CA PRO A 32 -2.44 -17.40 6.98
C PRO A 32 -1.40 -17.00 5.93
N GLU A 33 -0.16 -16.85 6.38
CA GLU A 33 0.97 -16.68 5.46
C GLU A 33 1.08 -17.86 4.49
N ALA A 34 1.55 -17.60 3.27
CA ALA A 34 1.83 -18.65 2.31
C ALA A 34 2.93 -19.59 2.80
N ALA A 35 2.68 -20.89 2.68
CA ALA A 35 3.62 -21.95 3.03
C ALA A 35 4.70 -22.10 1.95
N LEU A 36 5.70 -21.22 2.01
CA LEU A 36 6.81 -21.16 1.06
C LEU A 36 7.99 -22.00 1.55
N GLY A 37 8.82 -22.50 0.63
CA GLY A 37 10.11 -23.12 0.97
C GLY A 37 11.12 -22.10 1.54
N ASP A 38 12.32 -22.58 1.85
CA ASP A 38 13.39 -21.78 2.47
C ASP A 38 14.07 -20.82 1.48
N TRP A 39 13.39 -19.73 1.12
CA TRP A 39 13.93 -18.65 0.31
C TRP A 39 14.95 -17.81 1.09
N GLN A 40 16.16 -17.65 0.56
CA GLN A 40 17.21 -16.83 1.18
C GLN A 40 16.85 -15.33 1.22
N LEU A 41 16.13 -14.86 0.20
CA LEU A 41 15.70 -13.47 0.04
C LEU A 41 14.17 -13.44 -0.02
N LEU A 42 13.53 -13.27 1.13
CA LEU A 42 12.08 -13.32 1.28
C LEU A 42 11.56 -12.01 1.91
N TYR A 43 10.64 -11.36 1.22
CA TYR A 43 9.85 -10.26 1.78
C TYR A 43 8.40 -10.72 1.96
N ARG A 44 7.82 -10.46 3.13
CA ARG A 44 6.43 -10.74 3.45
C ARG A 44 5.71 -9.47 3.84
N ASP A 45 4.52 -9.29 3.28
CA ASP A 45 3.63 -8.18 3.65
C ASP A 45 2.18 -8.60 3.48
N SER A 46 1.28 -7.86 4.11
CA SER A 46 -0.13 -8.20 4.17
C SER A 46 -1.01 -6.97 4.03
N PHE A 47 -1.84 -6.97 2.99
CA PHE A 47 -2.84 -5.94 2.72
C PHE A 47 -3.85 -6.45 1.68
N TYR A 48 -5.09 -5.98 1.77
CA TYR A 48 -6.17 -6.39 0.88
C TYR A 48 -5.94 -5.97 -0.56
N ASP A 49 -6.46 -6.79 -1.49
CA ASP A 49 -6.47 -6.50 -2.92
C ASP A 49 -7.55 -5.48 -3.31
N GLY A 50 -7.40 -4.28 -2.76
CA GLY A 50 -8.25 -3.16 -3.11
C GLY A 50 -7.43 -1.93 -3.45
N GLY A 51 -8.12 -0.87 -3.82
CA GLY A 51 -7.51 0.40 -4.15
C GLY A 51 -8.36 1.56 -3.67
N TYR A 52 -7.75 2.72 -3.67
CA TYR A 52 -8.37 4.00 -3.38
C TYR A 52 -7.78 5.08 -4.29
N SER A 53 -8.56 6.14 -4.50
CA SER A 53 -8.17 7.32 -5.26
C SER A 53 -8.26 8.57 -4.39
N GLU A 54 -7.84 9.71 -4.93
CA GLU A 54 -8.08 11.00 -4.27
C GLU A 54 -9.57 11.26 -4.02
N ASP A 55 -10.46 10.83 -4.92
CA ASP A 55 -11.90 10.99 -4.74
C ASP A 55 -12.44 10.11 -3.62
N THR A 56 -11.90 8.89 -3.48
CA THR A 56 -12.15 8.05 -2.31
C THR A 56 -11.78 8.80 -1.04
N ILE A 57 -10.58 9.39 -0.98
CA ILE A 57 -10.09 10.13 0.18
C ILE A 57 -10.97 11.37 0.46
N ARG A 58 -11.35 12.15 -0.57
CA ARG A 58 -12.24 13.31 -0.43
C ARG A 58 -13.64 12.94 0.06
N THR A 59 -14.14 11.77 -0.34
CA THR A 59 -15.46 11.27 0.08
C THR A 59 -15.43 10.84 1.54
N MET A 60 -14.38 10.12 1.95
CA MET A 60 -14.27 9.56 3.30
C MET A 60 -13.76 10.58 4.33
N LYS A 61 -12.97 11.58 3.91
CA LYS A 61 -12.35 12.60 4.77
C LYS A 61 -11.63 11.95 5.95
N GLY A 62 -11.83 12.42 7.18
CA GLY A 62 -11.14 11.86 8.35
C GLY A 62 -11.49 10.42 8.70
N SER A 63 -12.56 9.84 8.11
CA SER A 63 -12.83 8.41 8.29
C SER A 63 -11.96 7.52 7.39
N PHE A 64 -11.20 8.09 6.44
CA PHE A 64 -10.43 7.34 5.45
C PHE A 64 -9.47 6.34 6.10
N ARG A 65 -8.63 6.77 7.06
CA ARG A 65 -7.63 5.88 7.68
C ARG A 65 -8.28 4.68 8.33
N MET A 66 -9.39 4.86 9.03
CA MET A 66 -10.11 3.76 9.67
C MET A 66 -10.69 2.80 8.62
N SER A 67 -11.30 3.32 7.55
CA SER A 67 -11.97 2.50 6.54
C SER A 67 -11.02 1.77 5.59
N TYR A 68 -9.80 2.29 5.40
CA TYR A 68 -8.80 1.74 4.47
C TYR A 68 -7.53 1.25 5.19
N ALA A 69 -7.55 1.09 6.51
CA ALA A 69 -6.39 0.70 7.33
C ALA A 69 -5.73 -0.62 6.89
N SER A 70 -6.50 -1.53 6.28
CA SER A 70 -6.01 -2.85 5.83
C SER A 70 -5.64 -2.90 4.35
N TYR A 71 -5.62 -1.76 3.67
CA TYR A 71 -5.14 -1.60 2.31
C TYR A 71 -3.68 -1.15 2.37
N ILE A 72 -2.94 -1.27 1.26
CA ILE A 72 -1.54 -0.83 1.22
C ILE A 72 -1.44 0.64 1.65
N ASP A 73 -0.54 0.92 2.58
CA ASP A 73 -0.25 2.29 3.03
C ASP A 73 1.10 2.81 2.52
N SER A 74 1.39 4.08 2.82
CA SER A 74 2.65 4.74 2.43
C SER A 74 3.90 4.10 3.04
N HIS A 75 3.80 3.51 4.22
CA HIS A 75 4.92 2.87 4.90
C HIS A 75 5.23 1.50 4.27
N GLN A 76 4.21 0.66 4.07
CA GLN A 76 4.32 -0.61 3.35
C GLN A 76 4.86 -0.39 1.94
N ALA A 77 4.31 0.58 1.20
CA ALA A 77 4.78 0.90 -0.14
C ALA A 77 6.25 1.32 -0.17
N LYS A 78 6.69 2.16 0.77
CA LYS A 78 8.09 2.59 0.90
C LYS A 78 9.02 1.42 1.23
N ASN A 79 8.63 0.55 2.15
CA ASN A 79 9.43 -0.62 2.52
C ASN A 79 9.58 -1.58 1.36
N LEU A 80 8.48 -1.88 0.66
CA LEU A 80 8.50 -2.75 -0.51
C LEU A 80 9.30 -2.13 -1.67
N SER A 81 9.14 -0.84 -1.96
CA SER A 81 9.92 -0.18 -3.02
C SER A 81 11.42 -0.17 -2.70
N ASN A 82 11.79 0.08 -1.45
CA ASN A 82 13.18 0.07 -1.00
C ASN A 82 13.78 -1.34 -1.06
N TYR A 83 13.06 -2.35 -0.58
CA TYR A 83 13.50 -3.73 -0.65
C TYR A 83 13.75 -4.16 -2.11
N ILE A 84 12.85 -3.82 -3.03
CA ILE A 84 13.04 -4.08 -4.46
C ILE A 84 14.29 -3.36 -4.99
N ASP A 85 14.47 -2.08 -4.66
CA ASP A 85 15.63 -1.30 -5.09
C ASP A 85 16.94 -1.94 -4.58
N GLU A 86 16.98 -2.38 -3.33
CA GLU A 86 18.12 -3.06 -2.70
C GLU A 86 18.44 -4.40 -3.35
N LEU A 87 17.43 -5.22 -3.67
CA LEU A 87 17.61 -6.47 -4.41
C LEU A 87 18.27 -6.20 -5.78
N VAL A 88 17.74 -5.23 -6.52
CA VAL A 88 18.23 -4.89 -7.85
C VAL A 88 19.65 -4.33 -7.81
N GLN A 89 19.95 -3.47 -6.82
CA GLN A 89 21.31 -2.95 -6.58
C GLN A 89 22.29 -4.05 -6.20
N SER A 90 21.84 -5.07 -5.48
CA SER A 90 22.63 -6.25 -5.09
C SER A 90 22.83 -7.26 -6.23
N GLY A 91 22.36 -6.96 -7.44
CA GLY A 91 22.54 -7.80 -8.62
C GLY A 91 21.52 -8.93 -8.78
N ILE A 92 20.46 -8.95 -7.96
CA ILE A 92 19.38 -9.93 -8.10
C ILE A 92 18.64 -9.67 -9.42
N SER A 93 18.60 -10.71 -10.26
CA SER A 93 18.06 -10.63 -11.62
C SER A 93 16.82 -11.49 -11.82
N GLN A 94 16.44 -12.30 -10.83
CA GLN A 94 15.22 -13.10 -10.86
C GLN A 94 14.43 -12.87 -9.59
N ILE A 95 13.20 -12.38 -9.74
CA ILE A 95 12.31 -12.05 -8.62
C ILE A 95 10.97 -12.75 -8.85
N PHE A 96 10.56 -13.54 -7.89
CA PHE A 96 9.24 -14.15 -7.82
C PHE A 96 8.34 -13.28 -6.97
N VAL A 97 7.11 -13.08 -7.42
CA VAL A 97 6.11 -12.29 -6.69
C VAL A 97 4.81 -13.08 -6.69
N HIS A 98 4.19 -13.26 -5.54
CA HIS A 98 2.86 -13.83 -5.50
C HIS A 98 1.87 -12.95 -4.74
N CYS A 99 0.63 -13.09 -5.15
CA CYS A 99 -0.54 -12.78 -4.34
C CYS A 99 -1.50 -13.97 -4.45
N TYR A 100 -2.74 -13.85 -3.99
CA TYR A 100 -3.67 -14.98 -4.02
C TYR A 100 -3.85 -15.60 -5.43
N TYR A 101 -4.26 -14.79 -6.42
CA TYR A 101 -4.47 -15.25 -7.81
C TYR A 101 -3.29 -15.01 -8.75
N GLY A 102 -2.29 -14.23 -8.33
CA GLY A 102 -1.15 -13.94 -9.21
C GLY A 102 -1.48 -13.00 -10.38
N GLU A 103 -2.39 -12.04 -10.17
CA GLU A 103 -2.86 -11.10 -11.20
C GLU A 103 -2.78 -9.64 -10.77
N SER A 104 -3.42 -9.27 -9.66
CA SER A 104 -3.66 -7.86 -9.29
C SER A 104 -2.50 -7.24 -8.51
N ARG A 105 -2.31 -7.58 -7.23
CA ARG A 105 -1.17 -7.09 -6.42
C ARG A 105 0.19 -7.48 -6.97
N SER A 106 0.38 -8.76 -7.29
CA SER A 106 1.65 -9.23 -7.86
C SER A 106 1.90 -8.68 -9.27
N GLY A 107 0.85 -8.48 -10.07
CA GLY A 107 0.96 -7.80 -11.36
C GLY A 107 1.34 -6.32 -11.23
N ALA A 108 0.91 -5.63 -10.18
CA ALA A 108 1.33 -4.25 -9.91
C ALA A 108 2.83 -4.16 -9.57
N ILE A 109 3.32 -5.08 -8.74
CA ILE A 109 4.74 -5.18 -8.39
C ILE A 109 5.57 -5.57 -9.63
N ALA A 110 5.09 -6.52 -10.45
CA ALA A 110 5.72 -6.87 -11.70
C ALA A 110 5.79 -5.67 -12.66
N LEU A 111 4.71 -4.88 -12.77
CA LEU A 111 4.69 -3.67 -13.59
C LEU A 111 5.71 -2.64 -13.10
N TYR A 112 5.84 -2.46 -11.79
CA TYR A 112 6.85 -1.59 -11.19
C TYR A 112 8.28 -2.06 -11.53
N LEU A 113 8.57 -3.35 -11.37
CA LEU A 113 9.85 -3.95 -11.76
C LEU A 113 10.17 -3.77 -13.26
N CYS A 114 9.19 -3.97 -14.12
CA CYS A 114 9.32 -3.75 -15.57
C CYS A 114 9.67 -2.29 -15.87
N ASN A 115 8.86 -1.36 -15.37
CA ASN A 115 8.95 0.06 -15.73
C ASN A 115 10.17 0.76 -15.10
N LYS A 116 10.50 0.45 -13.83
CA LYS A 116 11.59 1.10 -13.11
C LYS A 116 12.94 0.43 -13.33
N HIS A 117 12.98 -0.90 -13.43
CA HIS A 117 14.23 -1.67 -13.41
C HIS A 117 14.49 -2.52 -14.66
N GLY A 118 13.62 -2.47 -15.66
CA GLY A 118 13.80 -3.15 -16.95
C GLY A 118 13.65 -4.67 -16.87
N PHE A 119 12.86 -5.19 -15.92
CA PHE A 119 12.55 -6.61 -15.85
C PHE A 119 11.63 -7.04 -17.00
N THR A 120 11.77 -8.29 -17.43
CA THR A 120 10.86 -8.93 -18.39
C THR A 120 9.86 -9.80 -17.61
N PRO A 121 8.55 -9.63 -17.82
CA PRO A 121 7.56 -10.43 -17.10
C PRO A 121 7.39 -11.82 -17.74
N ASN A 122 7.17 -12.84 -16.90
CA ASN A 122 6.92 -14.22 -17.36
C ASN A 122 5.61 -14.40 -18.14
N LYS A 123 4.64 -13.50 -17.95
CA LYS A 123 3.35 -13.48 -18.64
C LYS A 123 2.83 -12.03 -18.79
N PRO A 124 1.85 -11.76 -19.68
CA PRO A 124 1.29 -10.41 -19.83
C PRO A 124 0.67 -9.86 -18.54
N ILE A 125 0.94 -8.58 -18.23
CA ILE A 125 0.35 -7.89 -17.08
C ILE A 125 -0.97 -7.25 -17.49
N THR A 126 -2.10 -7.89 -17.16
CA THR A 126 -3.43 -7.50 -17.67
C THR A 126 -4.23 -6.63 -16.72
N LYS A 127 -4.17 -6.88 -15.40
CA LYS A 127 -5.02 -6.22 -14.39
C LYS A 127 -4.22 -5.80 -13.13
N PRO A 128 -3.16 -5.00 -13.26
CA PRO A 128 -2.36 -4.59 -12.10
C PRO A 128 -3.19 -3.70 -11.16
N ASN A 129 -3.08 -3.93 -9.85
CA ASN A 129 -3.64 -3.02 -8.85
C ASN A 129 -3.02 -1.62 -8.99
N ARG A 130 -3.83 -0.63 -9.38
CA ARG A 130 -3.33 0.72 -9.66
C ARG A 130 -2.84 1.45 -8.42
N THR A 131 -3.52 1.31 -7.29
CA THR A 131 -3.09 1.95 -6.03
C THR A 131 -1.74 1.41 -5.57
N VAL A 132 -1.53 0.09 -5.62
CA VAL A 132 -0.23 -0.53 -5.30
C VAL A 132 0.86 0.00 -6.24
N TYR A 133 0.62 -0.01 -7.55
CA TYR A 133 1.60 0.48 -8.51
C TYR A 133 1.96 1.97 -8.29
N ASP A 134 0.95 2.81 -8.10
CA ASP A 134 1.13 4.24 -7.90
C ASP A 134 1.92 4.55 -6.63
N LEU A 135 1.65 3.82 -5.54
CA LEU A 135 2.36 3.96 -4.28
C LEU A 135 3.79 3.40 -4.34
N LEU A 136 4.06 2.32 -5.08
CA LEU A 136 5.43 1.88 -5.30
C LEU A 136 6.25 2.93 -6.07
N CYS A 137 5.62 3.64 -7.02
CA CYS A 137 6.26 4.74 -7.72
C CYS A 137 6.46 5.97 -6.82
N HIS A 138 5.46 6.29 -5.99
CA HIS A 138 5.43 7.47 -5.14
C HIS A 138 4.78 7.14 -3.78
N PRO A 139 5.55 6.63 -2.80
CA PRO A 139 4.98 6.12 -1.55
C PRO A 139 4.14 7.14 -0.77
N LEU A 140 4.47 8.42 -0.87
CA LEU A 140 3.78 9.50 -0.18
C LEU A 140 2.66 10.15 -1.01
N LYS A 141 2.28 9.60 -2.17
CA LYS A 141 1.34 10.23 -3.14
C LYS A 141 0.07 10.77 -2.48
N TYR A 142 -0.54 9.99 -1.59
CA TYR A 142 -1.84 10.32 -0.99
C TYR A 142 -1.73 10.95 0.41
N GLU A 143 -0.55 10.88 1.04
CA GLU A 143 -0.36 11.27 2.43
C GLU A 143 -0.70 12.76 2.70
N PRO A 144 -0.29 13.73 1.85
CA PRO A 144 -0.67 15.13 2.04
C PRO A 144 -2.19 15.35 2.02
N LEU A 145 -2.91 14.62 1.15
CA LEU A 145 -4.36 14.74 1.04
C LEU A 145 -5.06 14.14 2.26
N ILE A 146 -4.62 12.96 2.71
CA ILE A 146 -5.16 12.30 3.91
C ILE A 146 -4.98 13.23 5.12
N GLN A 147 -3.77 13.73 5.36
CA GLN A 147 -3.46 14.62 6.48
C GLN A 147 -4.27 15.92 6.46
N SER A 148 -4.58 16.44 5.26
CA SER A 148 -5.38 17.67 5.13
C SER A 148 -6.80 17.53 5.71
N PHE A 149 -7.39 16.33 5.69
CA PHE A 149 -8.70 16.07 6.29
C PHE A 149 -8.61 15.72 7.78
N GLU A 150 -7.53 15.09 8.23
CA GLU A 150 -7.29 14.83 9.66
C GLU A 150 -7.12 16.13 10.45
N ALA A 151 -6.42 17.12 9.88
CA ALA A 151 -6.26 18.43 10.49
C ALA A 151 -7.59 19.21 10.60
N GLN A 152 -8.54 18.98 9.69
CA GLN A 152 -9.86 19.63 9.70
C GLN A 152 -10.76 19.08 10.80
N ASP A 153 -10.68 17.79 11.11
CA ASP A 153 -11.49 17.16 12.16
C ASP A 153 -11.02 17.52 13.58
N ILE A 154 -9.76 17.94 13.73
CA ILE A 154 -9.19 18.38 15.02
C ILE A 154 -9.51 19.85 15.31
N ALA A 155 -9.80 20.66 14.29
CA ALA A 155 -10.16 22.06 14.48
C ALA A 155 -11.47 22.16 15.29
N PRO A 156 -11.47 22.76 16.49
CA PRO A 156 -12.70 22.92 17.25
C PRO A 156 -13.68 23.74 16.39
N PRO A 157 -14.98 23.42 16.40
CA PRO A 157 -15.94 24.24 15.67
C PRO A 157 -15.82 25.66 16.21
N GLU A 158 -15.47 26.62 15.36
CA GLU A 158 -15.30 28.03 15.73
C GLU A 158 -16.56 28.64 16.40
N GLY A 159 -17.68 27.91 16.38
CA GLY A 159 -18.93 28.26 17.01
C GLY A 159 -19.17 27.77 18.45
N ILE A 160 -18.43 26.79 19.00
CA ILE A 160 -18.78 26.26 20.34
C ILE A 160 -18.23 27.17 21.45
N TYR A 161 -16.95 27.53 21.38
CA TYR A 161 -16.35 28.42 22.38
C TYR A 161 -16.97 29.81 22.33
N THR A 162 -17.21 30.37 21.14
CA THR A 162 -17.91 31.65 20.96
C THR A 162 -19.33 31.61 21.50
N LYS A 163 -20.11 30.54 21.25
CA LYS A 163 -21.45 30.39 21.83
C LYS A 163 -21.43 30.25 23.35
N ILE A 164 -20.48 29.51 23.92
CA ILE A 164 -20.37 29.35 25.38
C ILE A 164 -19.97 30.69 26.02
N TRP A 165 -19.02 31.42 25.44
CA TRP A 165 -18.61 32.74 25.91
C TRP A 165 -19.73 33.78 25.78
N ASP A 166 -20.46 33.81 24.67
CA ASP A 166 -21.62 34.69 24.51
C ASP A 166 -22.72 34.35 25.52
N LEU A 167 -23.01 33.08 25.76
CA LEU A 167 -23.98 32.65 26.78
C LEU A 167 -23.54 33.10 28.18
N PHE A 168 -22.24 33.00 28.48
CA PHE A 168 -21.67 33.42 29.74
C PHE A 168 -21.75 34.95 29.91
N LEU A 169 -21.42 35.72 28.86
CA LEU A 169 -21.49 37.18 28.84
C LEU A 169 -22.93 37.72 28.96
N VAL A 170 -23.90 37.02 28.39
CA VAL A 170 -25.34 37.31 28.59
C VAL A 170 -25.75 37.01 30.04
N ALA A 171 -25.32 35.88 30.61
CA ALA A 171 -25.66 35.49 31.98
C ALA A 171 -25.11 36.47 33.05
N ILE A 172 -23.94 37.08 32.80
CA ILE A 172 -23.35 38.10 33.69
C ILE A 172 -23.74 39.54 33.32
N GLY A 173 -24.65 39.73 32.35
CA GLY A 173 -25.22 41.03 32.00
C GLY A 173 -24.29 41.99 31.25
N VAL A 174 -23.19 41.48 30.68
CA VAL A 174 -22.20 42.28 29.92
C VAL A 174 -22.62 42.46 28.45
N ARG A 175 -23.44 41.54 27.91
CA ARG A 175 -24.09 41.64 26.60
C ARG A 175 -25.60 41.38 26.73
N ARG A 176 -26.42 42.02 25.88
CA ARG A 176 -27.87 41.77 25.76
C ARG A 176 -28.17 41.05 24.46
#